data_AF-A0A1B6C1M2-F1
#
_entry.id   AF-A0A1B6C1M2-F1
#
_cell.length_a   1.000
_cell.length_b   1.000
_cell.length_c   1.000
_cell.angle_alpha   90.00
_cell.angle_beta   90.00
_cell.angle_gamma   90.00
#
_symmetry.space_group_name_H-M   'P 1'
#
loop_
_entity.id
_entity.type
_entity.pdbx_description
1 polymer ?
#
loop_
_entity_poly.entity_id
_entity_poly.type
_entity_poly.pdbx_seq_one_letter_code
_entity_poly.pdbx_strand_id
1 'polypeptide(L)'
;MSGVLTKFVAFSTKYPITRGMASYAVIWPLGSLIQQSLLDDKELDFVKAAKFGLYGSCFVAPTLYTWLTVAGAMFPQATLGSALAKAIIEQFSYTPFAMVCFYFGMTILQG
;
A
#
# COMPACT_ATOMS: atom_id res chain seq x y z
N MET A 1 -5.22 -25.82 20.50
CA MET A 1 -5.19 -25.42 19.08
C MET A 1 -4.10 -24.36 18.86
N SER A 2 -3.05 -24.76 18.15
CA SER A 2 -2.11 -23.94 17.36
C SER A 2 -1.23 -22.88 18.05
N GLY A 3 -0.14 -23.33 18.68
CA GLY A 3 0.97 -22.43 19.10
C GLY A 3 1.66 -21.70 17.92
N VAL A 4 1.43 -22.16 16.68
CA VAL A 4 1.89 -21.48 15.46
C VAL A 4 1.04 -20.25 15.16
N LEU A 5 -0.30 -20.34 15.29
CA LEU A 5 -1.17 -19.17 15.17
C LEU A 5 -0.83 -18.11 16.22
N THR A 6 -0.59 -18.52 17.47
CA THR A 6 -0.24 -17.57 18.54
C THR A 6 1.06 -16.83 18.25
N LYS A 7 2.08 -17.51 17.72
CA LYS A 7 3.35 -16.90 17.30
C LYS A 7 3.17 -15.96 16.10
N PHE A 8 2.36 -16.35 15.13
CA PHE A 8 2.07 -15.52 13.95
C PHE A 8 1.33 -14.24 14.34
N VAL A 9 0.31 -14.37 15.20
CA VAL A 9 -0.42 -13.23 15.78
C VAL A 9 0.53 -12.34 16.58
N ALA A 10 1.39 -12.90 17.44
CA ALA A 10 2.35 -12.13 18.23
C ALA A 10 3.38 -11.36 17.36
N PHE A 11 3.83 -11.95 16.25
CA PHE A 11 4.72 -11.28 15.30
C PHE A 11 3.99 -10.14 14.55
N SER A 12 2.76 -10.42 14.11
CA SER A 12 1.89 -9.49 13.39
C SER A 12 1.45 -8.29 14.25
N THR A 13 1.28 -8.48 15.56
CA THR A 13 1.01 -7.38 16.50
C THR A 13 2.27 -6.59 16.87
N LYS A 14 3.43 -7.27 16.94
CA LYS A 14 4.72 -6.61 17.22
C LYS A 14 5.19 -5.72 16.08
N TYR A 15 4.94 -6.11 14.83
CA TYR A 15 5.32 -5.36 13.64
C TYR A 15 4.09 -5.01 12.79
N PRO A 16 3.32 -3.98 13.17
CA PRO A 16 2.05 -3.65 12.50
C PRO A 16 2.21 -3.36 10.99
N ILE A 17 3.40 -2.92 10.56
CA ILE A 17 3.72 -2.68 9.14
C ILE A 17 3.67 -3.97 8.31
N THR A 18 4.06 -5.12 8.87
CA THR A 18 4.14 -6.39 8.11
C THR A 18 2.78 -6.85 7.61
N ARG A 19 1.71 -6.53 8.36
CA ARG A 19 0.33 -6.76 7.94
C ARG A 19 -0.02 -5.95 6.69
N GLY A 20 0.35 -4.67 6.67
CA GLY A 20 0.17 -3.80 5.53
C GLY A 20 0.94 -4.30 4.31
N MET A 21 2.22 -4.65 4.50
CA MET A 21 3.06 -5.18 3.43
C MET A 21 2.49 -6.46 2.82
N ALA A 22 2.03 -7.40 3.66
CA ALA A 22 1.43 -8.65 3.22
C ALA A 22 0.13 -8.43 2.42
N SER A 23 -0.76 -7.54 2.90
CA SER A 23 -1.97 -7.19 2.15
C SER A 23 -1.64 -6.54 0.81
N TYR A 24 -0.68 -5.63 0.78
CA TYR A 24 -0.31 -4.91 -0.44
C TYR A 24 0.43 -5.80 -1.44
N ALA A 25 1.16 -6.81 -0.97
CA ALA A 25 1.77 -7.84 -1.81
C ALA A 25 0.73 -8.64 -2.61
N VAL A 26 -0.54 -8.65 -2.20
CA VAL A 26 -1.63 -9.36 -2.87
C VAL A 26 -2.56 -8.41 -3.62
N ILE A 27 -2.96 -7.30 -3.00
CA ILE A 27 -3.90 -6.34 -3.58
C ILE A 27 -3.35 -5.72 -4.87
N TRP A 28 -2.08 -5.31 -4.88
CA TRP A 28 -1.46 -4.67 -6.03
C TRP A 28 -1.31 -5.57 -7.27
N PRO A 29 -0.77 -6.80 -7.19
CA PRO A 29 -0.71 -7.68 -8.34
C PRO A 29 -2.11 -8.08 -8.82
N LEU A 30 -3.04 -8.36 -7.91
CA LEU A 30 -4.43 -8.68 -8.29
C LEU A 30 -5.08 -7.51 -9.03
N GLY A 31 -4.90 -6.27 -8.55
CA GLY A 31 -5.39 -5.07 -9.23
C GLY A 31 -4.79 -4.93 -10.63
N SER A 32 -3.50 -5.21 -10.79
CA SER A 32 -2.83 -5.22 -12.09
C SER A 32 -3.42 -6.28 -13.04
N LEU A 33 -3.65 -7.50 -12.55
CA LEU A 33 -4.22 -8.59 -13.35
C LEU A 33 -5.67 -8.30 -13.77
N ILE A 34 -6.48 -7.75 -12.86
CA ILE A 34 -7.85 -7.31 -13.17
C ILE A 34 -7.81 -6.22 -14.24
N GLN A 35 -6.93 -5.23 -14.08
CA GLN A 35 -6.77 -4.16 -15.06
C GLN A 35 -6.38 -4.71 -16.45
N GLN A 36 -5.41 -5.62 -16.52
CA GLN A 36 -5.00 -6.26 -17.77
C GLN A 36 -6.16 -7.05 -18.40
N SER A 37 -6.95 -7.75 -17.58
CA SER A 37 -8.12 -8.50 -18.04
C SER A 37 -9.23 -7.62 -18.60
N LEU A 38 -9.39 -6.40 -18.07
CA LEU A 38 -10.40 -5.43 -18.52
C LEU A 38 -9.97 -4.63 -19.76
N LEU A 39 -8.67 -4.45 -19.96
CA LEU A 39 -8.11 -3.75 -21.13
C LEU A 39 -7.96 -4.65 -22.37
N ASP A 40 -8.44 -5.90 -22.32
CA ASP A 40 -8.41 -6.87 -23.42
C ASP A 40 -6.98 -7.17 -23.91
N ASP A 41 -6.01 -7.15 -22.98
CA ASP A 41 -4.66 -7.64 -23.26
C ASP A 41 -4.74 -9.15 -23.58
N LYS A 42 -4.23 -9.54 -24.76
CA LYS A 42 -4.31 -10.94 -25.25
C LYS A 42 -3.64 -11.95 -24.31
N GLU A 43 -2.69 -11.50 -23.49
CA GLU A 43 -1.96 -12.33 -22.55
C GLU A 43 -1.75 -11.58 -21.22
N LEU A 44 -1.98 -12.25 -20.10
CA LEU A 44 -1.73 -11.70 -18.77
C LEU A 44 -0.22 -11.66 -18.49
N ASP A 45 0.30 -10.46 -18.25
CA ASP A 45 1.67 -10.22 -17.82
C ASP A 45 1.79 -10.37 -16.30
N PHE A 46 2.13 -11.59 -15.89
CA PHE A 46 2.43 -11.92 -14.49
C PHE A 46 3.72 -11.27 -13.98
N VAL A 47 4.67 -10.95 -14.85
CA VAL A 47 5.91 -10.27 -14.46
C VAL A 47 5.61 -8.83 -14.07
N LYS A 48 4.76 -8.14 -14.84
CA LYS A 48 4.22 -6.83 -14.49
C LYS A 48 3.43 -6.90 -13.18
N ALA A 49 2.56 -7.88 -13.01
CA ALA A 49 1.84 -8.06 -11.75
C ALA A 49 2.81 -8.23 -10.55
N ALA A 50 3.86 -9.05 -10.68
CA ALA A 50 4.87 -9.22 -9.64
C ALA A 50 5.62 -7.91 -9.32
N LYS A 51 5.97 -7.10 -10.33
CA LYS A 51 6.56 -5.76 -10.15
C LYS A 51 5.63 -4.83 -9.37
N PHE A 52 4.32 -4.84 -9.68
CA PHE A 52 3.30 -4.09 -8.93
C PHE A 52 3.22 -4.57 -7.47
N GLY A 53 3.30 -5.88 -7.22
CA GLY A 53 3.32 -6.43 -5.86
C GLY A 53 4.57 -6.05 -5.06
N LEU A 54 5.74 -6.04 -5.71
CA LEU A 54 6.98 -5.58 -5.08
C LEU A 54 6.89 -4.09 -4.71
N TYR A 55 6.43 -3.25 -5.64
CA TYR A 55 6.25 -1.81 -5.39
C TYR A 55 5.21 -1.57 -4.28
N GLY A 56 4.05 -2.24 -4.36
CA GLY A 56 2.99 -2.13 -3.37
C GLY A 56 3.44 -2.53 -1.96
N SER A 57 4.11 -3.67 -1.84
CA SER A 57 4.52 -4.22 -0.53
C SER A 57 5.74 -3.53 0.08
N CYS A 58 6.77 -3.22 -0.71
CA CYS A 58 8.03 -2.70 -0.20
C CYS A 58 8.11 -1.17 -0.18
N PHE A 59 7.32 -0.47 -1.00
CA PHE A 59 7.34 0.99 -1.05
C PHE A 59 6.02 1.59 -0.55
N VAL A 60 4.87 1.21 -1.14
CA VAL A 60 3.59 1.84 -0.82
C VAL A 60 3.14 1.54 0.60
N ALA A 61 3.21 0.28 1.05
CA ALA A 61 2.78 -0.08 2.40
C ALA A 61 3.58 0.65 3.52
N PRO A 62 4.93 0.69 3.48
CA PRO A 62 5.70 1.45 4.48
C PRO A 62 5.47 2.96 4.43
N THR A 63 5.38 3.55 3.23
CA THR A 63 5.18 5.00 3.08
C THR A 63 3.78 5.42 3.56
N LEU A 64 2.74 4.65 3.24
CA LEU A 64 1.39 4.88 3.73
C LEU A 64 1.30 4.72 5.24
N TYR A 65 1.92 3.69 5.81
CA TYR A 65 1.97 3.52 7.27
C TYR A 65 2.61 4.73 7.96
N THR A 66 3.71 5.23 7.38
CA THR A 66 4.40 6.41 7.88
C THR A 66 3.50 7.64 7.81
N TRP A 67 2.82 7.84 6.68
CA TRP A 67 1.86 8.92 6.51
C TRP A 67 0.73 8.86 7.55
N LEU A 68 0.10 7.69 7.75
CA LEU A 68 -0.96 7.51 8.73
C LEU A 68 -0.48 7.80 10.16
N THR A 69 0.78 7.45 10.48
CA THR A 69 1.39 7.74 11.78
C THR A 69 1.58 9.25 11.97
N VAL A 70 2.11 9.95 10.97
CA VAL A 70 2.29 11.42 10.99
C VAL A 70 0.94 12.13 11.07
N ALA A 71 -0.04 11.72 10.25
CA ALA A 71 -1.39 12.26 10.27
C ALA A 71 -2.08 12.05 11.63
N GLY A 72 -1.86 10.90 12.26
CA GLY A 72 -2.32 10.61 13.62
C GLY A 72 -1.69 11.53 14.67
N ALA A 73 -0.40 11.85 14.54
CA ALA A 73 0.30 12.77 15.44
C ALA A 73 -0.13 14.23 15.25
N MET A 74 -0.36 14.68 14.00
CA MET A 74 -0.82 16.04 13.70
C MET A 74 -2.26 16.29 14.19
N PHE A 75 -3.12 15.27 14.09
CA PHE A 75 -4.54 15.36 14.40
C PHE A 75 -4.93 14.19 15.31
N PRO A 76 -4.63 14.29 16.62
CA PRO A 76 -4.80 13.19 17.58
C PRO A 76 -6.27 12.94 17.95
N GLN A 77 -7.14 13.93 17.79
CA GLN A 77 -8.56 13.74 18.05
C GLN A 77 -9.22 12.90 16.95
N ALA A 78 -10.22 12.11 17.32
CA ALA A 78 -11.01 11.30 16.40
C ALA A 78 -12.34 11.98 16.07
N THR A 79 -12.29 13.26 15.70
CA THR A 79 -13.48 14.06 15.32
C THR A 79 -13.63 14.11 13.81
N LEU A 80 -14.84 14.35 13.30
CA LEU A 80 -15.07 14.50 11.86
C LEU A 80 -14.20 15.61 11.24
N GLY A 81 -14.03 16.73 11.95
CA GLY A 81 -13.15 17.82 11.49
C GLY A 81 -11.69 17.39 11.34
N SER A 82 -11.18 16.59 12.28
CA SER A 82 -9.83 16.03 12.20
C SER A 82 -9.66 15.07 11.01
N ALA A 83 -10.68 14.26 10.70
CA ALA A 83 -10.66 13.33 9.59
C ALA A 83 -10.69 14.06 8.24
N LEU A 84 -11.53 15.10 8.13
CA LEU A 84 -11.56 15.98 6.95
C LEU A 84 -10.23 16.70 6.75
N ALA A 85 -9.63 17.23 7.81
CA ALA A 85 -8.31 17.88 7.72
C ALA A 85 -7.23 16.90 7.25
N LYS A 86 -7.19 15.67 7.81
CA LYS A 86 -6.28 14.61 7.35
C LYS A 86 -6.46 14.32 5.86
N ALA A 87 -7.70 14.15 5.40
CA ALA A 87 -8.00 13.84 4.00
C ALA A 87 -7.61 14.97 3.05
N ILE A 88 -7.88 16.23 3.42
CA ILE A 88 -7.49 17.40 2.61
C ILE A 88 -5.97 17.46 2.50
N ILE A 89 -5.25 17.36 3.62
CA ILE A 89 -3.79 17.44 3.59
C ILE A 89 -3.20 16.27 2.81
N GLU A 90 -3.71 15.06 3.00
CA GLU A 90 -3.31 13.88 2.22
C GLU A 90 -3.44 14.13 0.72
N GLN A 91 -4.59 14.67 0.29
CA GLN A 91 -4.89 14.91 -1.11
C GLN A 91 -3.94 15.93 -1.77
N PHE A 92 -3.47 16.93 -1.02
CA PHE A 92 -2.57 17.96 -1.54
C PHE A 92 -1.07 17.68 -1.29
N SER A 93 -0.72 16.68 -0.47
CA SER A 93 0.67 16.39 -0.11
C SER A 93 1.07 14.95 -0.43
N TYR A 94 0.62 13.99 0.37
CA TYR A 94 1.00 12.59 0.26
C TYR A 94 0.57 12.02 -1.10
N THR A 95 -0.66 12.24 -1.53
CA THR A 95 -1.19 11.69 -2.78
C THR A 95 -0.39 12.13 -4.02
N PRO A 96 -0.15 13.42 -4.30
CA PRO A 96 0.63 13.83 -5.47
C PRO A 96 2.07 13.32 -5.41
N PHE A 97 2.70 13.32 -4.23
CA PHE A 97 4.03 12.75 -4.06
C PHE A 97 4.05 11.24 -4.37
N ALA A 98 3.11 10.49 -3.79
CA ALA A 98 2.96 9.06 -4.02
C ALA A 98 2.70 8.73 -5.50
N MET A 99 1.91 9.56 -6.20
CA MET A 99 1.67 9.40 -7.63
C MET A 99 2.94 9.60 -8.46
N VAL A 100 3.73 10.64 -8.18
CA VAL A 100 5.02 10.86 -8.86
C VAL A 100 5.95 9.67 -8.62
N CYS A 101 6.08 9.22 -7.38
CA CYS A 101 6.88 8.04 -7.04
C CYS A 101 6.36 6.78 -7.74
N PHE A 102 5.04 6.62 -7.88
CA PHE A 102 4.45 5.48 -8.56
C PHE A 102 4.82 5.46 -10.04
N TYR A 103 4.56 6.55 -10.78
CA TYR A 103 4.87 6.59 -12.21
C TYR A 103 6.37 6.45 -12.46
N PHE A 104 7.21 7.14 -11.68
CA PHE A 104 8.65 7.06 -11.82
C PHE A 104 9.20 5.66 -11.44
N GLY A 105 8.81 5.15 -10.28
CA GLY A 105 9.27 3.86 -9.77
C GLY A 105 8.81 2.69 -10.64
N MET A 106 7.56 2.73 -11.13
CA MET A 106 7.07 1.72 -12.06
C MET A 106 7.75 1.78 -13.42
N THR A 107 8.11 2.97 -13.90
CA THR A 107 8.90 3.11 -15.14
C THR A 107 10.26 2.44 -14.97
N ILE A 108 10.95 2.69 -13.86
CA ILE A 108 12.25 2.03 -13.56
C ILE A 108 12.08 0.50 -13.46
N LEU A 109 11.04 0.02 -12.80
CA LEU A 109 10.80 -1.42 -12.65
C LEU A 109 10.44 -2.07 -13.99
N GLN A 110 9.78 -1.36 -14.90
CA GLN A 110 9.41 -1.88 -16.21
C GLN A 110 10.60 -1.94 -17.16
N GLY A 111 11.55 -0.99 -17.03
CA GLY A 111 12.77 -0.92 -17.84
C GLY A 111 12.55 -0.10 -19.09
#